data_AF-A0A968WNU3-F1
#
_entry.id   AF-A0A968WNU3-F1
#
_cell.length_a   1.000
_cell.length_b   1.000
_cell.length_c   1.000
_cell.angle_alpha   90.00
_cell.angle_beta   90.00
_cell.angle_gamma   90.00
#
_symmetry.space_group_name_H-M   'P 1'
#
loop_
_entity.id
_entity.type
_entity.pdbx_description
1 polymer ?
#
loop_
_entity_poly.entity_id
_entity_poly.type
_entity_poly.pdbx_seq_one_letter_code
_entity_poly.pdbx_strand_id
1 'polypeptide(L)'
;MSDRTEQLRHLMQVVGINSFKDLGDRAQISRRAIDTIRQGCAERIKYQDLYRLSQVYKLTCSGYASFSSLEEQTRQTYVSARTDTGEIDDMKSEYQRLQQKLDRQKEELRGEFEQEALQKLESMLLQLPTAAYAAQNNPAMPARNLVPLLRPLDDLLKAWGIERIALVGERVSYDPHWHELMDGEAELGTTAIVRYVGYTKQGRLLYRARVSAVQES
;
A
#
# COMPACT_ATOMS: atom_id res chain seq x y z
N MET A 1 33.56 2.32 47.95
CA MET A 1 33.08 3.41 47.07
C MET A 1 33.09 2.87 45.65
N SER A 2 31.91 2.62 45.09
CA SER A 2 31.78 1.89 43.81
C SER A 2 31.76 2.87 42.65
N ASP A 3 32.65 2.66 41.68
CA ASP A 3 32.65 3.40 40.41
C ASP A 3 31.32 3.15 39.68
N ARG A 4 30.57 4.23 39.42
CA ARG A 4 29.25 4.21 38.76
C ARG A 4 29.33 4.59 37.28
N THR A 5 30.54 4.64 36.71
CA THR A 5 30.76 4.99 35.31
C THR A 5 29.94 4.12 34.35
N GLU A 6 29.88 2.80 34.57
CA GLU A 6 29.13 1.89 33.70
C GLU A 6 27.60 2.08 33.80
N GLN A 7 27.09 2.34 35.00
CA GLN A 7 25.67 2.67 35.21
C GLN A 7 25.30 3.98 34.49
N LEU A 8 26.17 4.98 34.55
CA LEU A 8 25.94 6.26 33.87
C LEU A 8 26.00 6.11 32.34
N ARG A 9 26.91 5.28 31.81
CA ARG A 9 26.94 4.98 30.36
C ARG A 9 25.67 4.29 29.88
N HIS A 10 25.16 3.33 30.64
CA HIS A 10 23.91 2.65 30.30
C HIS A 10 22.74 3.66 30.21
N LEU A 11 22.62 4.56 31.19
CA LEU A 11 21.60 5.62 31.17
C LEU A 11 21.78 6.58 29.98
N MET A 12 23.03 6.91 29.63
CA MET A 12 23.32 7.77 28.47
C MET A 12 22.92 7.12 27.15
N GLN A 13 23.10 5.81 26.98
CA GLN A 13 22.68 5.09 25.78
C GLN A 13 21.17 5.12 25.58
N VAL A 14 20.39 4.96 26.67
CA VAL A 14 18.91 5.01 26.63
C VAL A 14 18.40 6.37 26.12
N VAL A 15 19.14 7.45 26.38
CA VAL A 15 18.78 8.82 25.97
C VAL A 15 19.50 9.27 24.68
N GLY A 16 20.29 8.38 24.07
CA GLY A 16 21.05 8.68 22.84
C GLY A 16 22.16 9.72 23.05
N ILE A 17 22.82 9.70 24.21
CA ILE A 17 23.99 10.53 24.52
C ILE A 17 25.25 9.67 24.42
N ASN A 18 26.17 10.06 23.54
CA ASN A 18 27.31 9.22 23.19
C ASN A 18 28.60 9.59 23.93
N SER A 19 28.64 10.71 24.65
CA SER A 19 29.81 11.10 25.44
C SER A 19 29.45 11.86 26.72
N PHE A 20 30.29 11.73 27.75
CA PHE A 20 30.13 12.48 29.00
C PHE A 20 30.26 13.99 28.80
N LYS A 21 30.99 14.41 27.75
CA LYS A 21 31.08 15.81 27.36
C LYS A 21 29.71 16.29 26.85
N ASP A 22 29.08 15.54 25.96
CA ASP A 22 27.75 15.87 25.44
C ASP A 22 26.69 15.86 26.55
N LEU A 23 26.83 14.98 27.54
CA LEU A 23 25.97 14.99 28.73
C LEU A 23 26.12 16.30 29.50
N GLY A 24 27.35 16.77 29.72
CA GLY A 24 27.64 18.03 30.40
C GLY A 24 27.11 19.24 29.65
N ASP A 25 27.26 19.23 28.33
CA ASP A 25 26.80 20.31 27.45
C ASP A 25 25.26 20.36 27.40
N ARG A 26 24.58 19.20 27.33
CA ARG A 26 23.11 19.12 27.32
C ARG A 26 22.48 19.42 28.68
N ALA A 27 23.08 18.93 29.77
CA ALA A 27 22.60 19.18 31.13
C ALA A 27 23.09 20.52 31.69
N GLN A 28 23.94 21.25 30.96
CA GLN A 28 24.59 22.48 31.43
C GLN A 28 25.25 22.31 32.81
N ILE A 29 26.01 21.22 32.98
CA ILE A 29 26.73 20.91 34.22
C ILE A 29 28.23 20.84 33.97
N SER A 30 29.02 21.15 35.00
CA SER A 30 30.48 21.10 34.89
C SER A 30 31.02 19.66 34.77
N ARG A 31 32.16 19.49 34.10
CA ARG A 31 32.85 18.17 34.04
C ARG A 31 33.16 17.59 35.41
N ARG A 32 33.50 18.44 36.38
CA ARG A 32 33.74 18.04 37.77
C ARG A 32 32.49 17.43 38.41
N ALA A 33 31.30 17.96 38.12
CA ALA A 33 30.04 17.38 38.60
C ALA A 33 29.85 15.98 38.01
N ILE A 34 30.10 15.79 36.71
CA ILE A 34 30.02 14.47 36.07
C ILE A 34 31.02 13.48 36.68
N ASP A 35 32.27 13.88 36.88
CA ASP A 35 33.29 13.02 37.48
C ASP A 35 32.94 12.65 38.94
N THR A 36 32.30 13.57 39.67
CA THR A 36 31.82 13.33 41.04
C THR A 36 30.67 12.31 41.07
N ILE A 37 29.77 12.31 40.07
CA ILE A 37 28.73 11.29 39.90
C ILE A 37 29.36 9.93 39.58
N ARG A 38 30.31 9.92 38.64
CA ARG A 38 31.04 8.71 38.22
C ARG A 38 31.75 8.05 39.40
N GLN A 39 32.33 8.84 40.29
CA GLN A 39 32.98 8.37 41.51
C GLN A 39 32.00 7.92 42.61
N GLY A 40 30.68 7.97 42.35
CA GLY A 40 29.65 7.54 43.29
C GLY A 40 29.34 8.56 44.39
N CYS A 41 29.86 9.79 44.30
CA CYS A 41 29.70 10.84 45.30
C CYS A 41 28.62 11.88 44.92
N ALA A 42 27.51 11.43 44.34
CA ALA A 42 26.43 12.32 43.86
C ALA A 42 25.84 13.23 44.97
N GLU A 43 25.95 12.83 46.23
CA GLU A 43 25.53 13.60 47.41
C GLU A 43 26.31 14.92 47.59
N ARG A 44 27.50 15.04 46.99
CA ARG A 44 28.36 16.24 47.09
C ARG A 44 28.06 17.28 46.01
N ILE A 45 27.09 17.01 45.14
CA ILE A 45 26.73 17.87 44.01
C ILE A 45 25.59 18.78 44.40
N LYS A 46 25.59 20.00 43.85
CA LYS A 46 24.49 20.95 44.06
C LYS A 46 23.19 20.34 43.52
N TYR A 47 22.12 20.47 44.30
CA TYR A 47 20.78 20.00 43.91
C TYR A 47 20.34 20.50 42.52
N GLN A 48 20.73 21.72 42.16
CA GLN A 48 20.45 22.30 40.84
C GLN A 48 21.07 21.50 39.68
N ASP A 49 22.27 20.97 39.85
CA ASP A 49 22.95 20.17 38.81
C ASP A 49 22.31 18.77 38.69
N LEU A 50 21.86 18.20 39.82
CA LEU A 50 21.09 16.96 39.83
C LEU A 50 19.72 17.11 39.16
N TYR A 51 19.05 18.24 39.39
CA TYR A 51 17.78 18.58 38.75
C TYR A 51 17.94 18.76 37.23
N ARG A 52 19.01 19.42 36.77
CA ARG A 52 19.27 19.56 35.33
C ARG A 52 19.53 18.21 34.66
N LEU A 53 20.21 17.30 35.35
CA LEU A 53 20.38 15.93 34.88
C LEU A 53 19.04 15.19 34.80
N SER A 54 18.19 15.30 35.81
CA SER A 54 16.88 14.62 35.80
C SER A 54 16.02 15.05 34.61
N GLN A 55 16.09 16.34 34.24
CA GLN A 55 15.41 16.87 33.04
C GLN A 55 15.93 16.24 31.74
N VAL A 56 17.25 16.05 31.60
CA VAL A 56 17.84 15.39 30.42
C VAL A 56 17.43 13.93 30.34
N TYR A 57 17.34 13.24 31.48
CA TYR A 57 16.90 11.85 31.54
C TYR A 57 15.37 11.69 31.50
N LYS A 58 14.60 12.78 31.41
CA LYS A 58 13.13 12.79 31.51
C LYS A 58 12.62 12.07 32.77
N LEU A 59 13.40 12.12 33.85
CA LEU A 59 13.03 11.57 35.16
C LEU A 59 12.28 12.65 35.93
N THR A 60 11.00 12.41 36.21
CA THR A 60 10.21 13.25 37.10
C THR A 60 10.75 13.05 38.52
N CYS A 61 11.53 14.01 39.04
CA CYS A 61 11.99 14.00 40.43
C CYS A 61 10.80 14.28 41.37
N SER A 62 9.91 13.31 41.55
CA SER A 62 8.95 13.33 42.64
C SER A 62 9.67 12.91 43.93
N GLY A 63 10.09 13.90 44.70
CA GLY A 63 10.25 13.90 46.16
C GLY A 63 10.92 12.69 46.83
N TYR A 64 12.10 12.92 47.40
CA TYR A 64 12.64 12.25 48.59
C TYR A 64 12.32 10.76 48.73
N ALA A 65 12.84 9.94 47.83
CA ALA A 65 12.84 8.50 47.99
C ALA A 65 14.28 8.07 48.26
N SER A 66 14.50 7.41 49.40
CA SER A 66 15.77 6.79 49.79
C SER A 66 16.41 6.06 48.60
N PHE A 67 17.74 5.98 48.52
CA PHE A 67 18.42 5.38 47.35
C PHE A 67 17.97 3.92 47.10
N SER A 68 17.50 3.21 48.13
CA SER A 68 16.85 1.89 48.03
C SER A 68 15.49 1.91 47.30
N SER A 69 14.68 2.95 47.47
CA SER A 69 13.40 3.10 46.77
C SER A 69 13.55 3.54 45.30
N LEU A 70 14.70 4.13 44.92
CA LEU A 70 15.03 4.39 43.51
C LEU A 70 15.30 3.07 42.73
N GLU A 71 15.86 2.05 43.38
CA GLU A 71 16.03 0.71 42.79
C GLU A 71 14.68 -0.03 42.63
N GLU A 72 13.76 0.12 43.58
CA GLU A 72 12.39 -0.42 43.45
C GLU A 72 11.54 0.35 42.43
N GLN A 73 11.64 1.68 42.39
CA GLN A 73 10.98 2.51 41.38
C GLN A 73 11.51 2.22 39.99
N THR A 74 12.82 2.09 39.79
CA THR A 74 13.36 1.65 38.49
C THR A 74 12.86 0.24 38.14
N ARG A 75 12.79 -0.71 39.09
CA ARG A 75 12.23 -2.05 38.82
C ARG A 75 10.76 -1.99 38.38
N GLN A 76 9.93 -1.15 39.01
CA GLN A 76 8.55 -0.90 38.59
C GLN A 76 8.46 -0.16 37.25
N THR A 77 9.31 0.84 37.00
CA THR A 77 9.37 1.53 35.70
C THR A 77 9.85 0.61 34.58
N TYR A 78 10.75 -0.34 34.83
CA TYR A 78 11.18 -1.36 33.86
C TYR A 78 10.08 -2.40 33.59
N VAL A 79 9.23 -2.72 34.57
CA VAL A 79 8.07 -3.60 34.38
C VAL A 79 6.96 -2.86 33.62
N SER A 80 6.63 -1.63 33.99
CA SER A 80 5.67 -0.79 33.26
C SER A 80 6.13 -0.46 31.84
N ALA A 81 7.41 -0.13 31.62
CA ALA A 81 7.95 0.09 30.28
C ALA A 81 7.94 -1.20 29.43
N ARG A 82 8.06 -2.39 30.05
CA ARG A 82 7.89 -3.69 29.36
C ARG A 82 6.44 -3.96 28.99
N THR A 83 5.49 -3.61 29.86
CA THR A 83 4.05 -3.69 29.57
C THR A 83 3.66 -2.69 28.48
N ASP A 84 4.15 -1.46 28.55
CA ASP A 84 3.94 -0.41 27.53
C ASP A 84 4.56 -0.80 26.18
N THR A 85 5.73 -1.48 26.15
CA THR A 85 6.27 -2.01 24.89
C THR A 85 5.39 -3.12 24.31
N GLY A 86 4.76 -3.96 25.15
CA GLY A 86 3.79 -4.95 24.71
C GLY A 86 2.54 -4.30 24.10
N GLU A 87 1.98 -3.30 24.76
CA GLU A 87 0.82 -2.54 24.25
C GLU A 87 1.14 -1.81 22.94
N ILE A 88 2.35 -1.24 22.82
CA ILE A 88 2.82 -0.59 21.59
C ILE A 88 2.97 -1.61 20.45
N ASP A 89 3.49 -2.80 20.73
CA ASP A 89 3.68 -3.84 19.71
C ASP A 89 2.34 -4.49 19.29
N ASP A 90 1.41 -4.66 20.23
CA ASP A 90 0.03 -5.05 19.96
C ASP A 90 -0.67 -3.99 19.09
N MET A 91 -0.50 -2.70 19.42
CA MET A 91 -1.06 -1.59 18.65
C MET A 91 -0.50 -1.52 17.22
N LYS A 92 0.82 -1.73 17.04
CA LYS A 92 1.43 -1.80 15.70
C LYS A 92 0.88 -2.96 14.89
N SER A 93 0.72 -4.13 15.51
CA SER A 93 0.18 -5.32 14.86
C SER A 93 -1.26 -5.09 14.42
N GLU A 94 -2.07 -4.45 15.27
CA GLU A 94 -3.44 -4.08 14.96
C GLU A 94 -3.52 -3.03 13.83
N TYR A 95 -2.64 -2.03 13.85
CA TYR A 95 -2.53 -1.05 12.77
C TYR A 95 -2.19 -1.72 11.43
N GLN A 96 -1.23 -2.64 11.41
CA GLN A 96 -0.87 -3.39 10.20
C GLN A 96 -2.06 -4.24 9.70
N ARG A 97 -2.78 -4.89 10.61
CA ARG A 97 -3.99 -5.65 10.27
C ARG A 97 -5.06 -4.76 9.66
N LEU A 98 -5.31 -3.58 10.24
CA LEU A 98 -6.27 -2.61 9.72
C LEU A 98 -5.85 -2.06 8.36
N GLN A 99 -4.56 -1.80 8.16
CA GLN A 99 -4.03 -1.34 6.88
C GLN A 99 -4.26 -2.39 5.78
N GLN A 100 -3.92 -3.66 6.06
CA GLN A 100 -4.19 -4.77 5.14
C GLN A 100 -5.69 -4.94 4.85
N LYS A 101 -6.54 -4.77 5.86
CA LYS A 101 -7.99 -4.82 5.70
C LYS A 101 -8.50 -3.70 4.79
N LEU A 102 -8.03 -2.47 4.97
CA LEU A 102 -8.38 -1.34 4.12
C LEU A 102 -7.94 -1.55 2.67
N ASP A 103 -6.73 -2.06 2.46
CA ASP A 103 -6.21 -2.30 1.11
C ASP A 103 -7.02 -3.39 0.41
N ARG A 104 -7.39 -4.45 1.13
CA ARG A 104 -8.31 -5.47 0.62
C ARG A 104 -9.70 -4.91 0.27
N GLN A 105 -10.28 -4.10 1.15
CA GLN A 105 -11.59 -3.50 0.90
C GLN A 105 -11.58 -2.57 -0.32
N LYS A 106 -10.48 -1.82 -0.53
CA LYS A 106 -10.33 -0.98 -1.72
C LYS A 106 -10.26 -1.82 -3.00
N GLU A 107 -9.52 -2.92 -2.98
CA GLU A 107 -9.43 -3.81 -4.13
C GLU A 107 -10.76 -4.48 -4.44
N GLU A 108 -11.49 -4.91 -3.42
CA GLU A 108 -12.85 -5.46 -3.55
C GLU A 108 -13.81 -4.42 -4.16
N LEU A 109 -13.87 -3.20 -3.62
CA LEU A 109 -14.70 -2.11 -4.17
C LEU A 109 -14.32 -1.75 -5.61
N ARG A 110 -13.02 -1.76 -5.92
CA ARG A 110 -12.54 -1.49 -7.28
C ARG A 110 -13.03 -2.57 -8.23
N GLY A 111 -12.92 -3.84 -7.86
CA GLY A 111 -13.42 -4.96 -8.65
C GLY A 111 -14.93 -4.89 -8.90
N GLU A 112 -15.71 -4.56 -7.86
CA GLU A 112 -17.17 -4.36 -7.97
C GLU A 112 -17.51 -3.21 -8.92
N PHE A 113 -16.84 -2.07 -8.78
CA PHE A 113 -17.03 -0.93 -9.67
C PHE A 113 -16.69 -1.25 -11.12
N GLU A 114 -15.56 -1.93 -11.37
CA GLU A 114 -15.17 -2.37 -12.71
C GLU A 114 -16.25 -3.26 -13.33
N GLN A 115 -16.77 -4.23 -12.57
CA GLN A 115 -17.81 -5.12 -13.05
C GLN A 115 -19.13 -4.38 -13.35
N GLU A 116 -19.57 -3.49 -12.46
CA GLU A 116 -20.78 -2.70 -12.64
C GLU A 116 -20.66 -1.77 -13.86
N ALA A 117 -19.51 -1.11 -14.01
CA ALA A 117 -19.23 -0.24 -15.14
C ALA A 117 -19.26 -1.03 -16.46
N LEU A 118 -18.64 -2.21 -16.51
CA LEU A 118 -18.68 -3.07 -17.70
C LEU A 118 -20.09 -3.48 -18.07
N GLN A 119 -20.91 -3.84 -17.08
CA GLN A 119 -22.31 -4.21 -17.33
C GLN A 119 -23.12 -3.04 -17.90
N LYS A 120 -22.93 -1.82 -17.37
CA LYS A 120 -23.60 -0.61 -17.90
C LYS A 120 -23.09 -0.22 -19.28
N LEU A 121 -21.81 -0.47 -19.56
CA LEU A 121 -21.17 -0.17 -20.84
C LEU A 121 -21.29 -1.31 -21.86
N GLU A 122 -21.86 -2.46 -21.51
CA GLU A 122 -21.89 -3.66 -22.35
C GLU A 122 -22.36 -3.39 -23.77
N SER A 123 -23.55 -2.76 -23.92
CA SER A 123 -24.10 -2.42 -25.23
C SER A 123 -23.16 -1.53 -26.03
N MET A 124 -22.53 -0.55 -25.37
CA MET A 124 -21.56 0.34 -26.01
C MET A 124 -20.30 -0.42 -26.41
N LEU A 125 -19.76 -1.29 -25.56
CA LEU A 125 -18.57 -2.08 -25.86
C LEU A 125 -18.79 -3.04 -27.04
N LEU A 126 -19.97 -3.65 -27.14
CA LEU A 126 -20.28 -4.56 -28.24
C LEU A 126 -20.57 -3.84 -29.56
N GLN A 127 -21.21 -2.66 -29.53
CA GLN A 127 -21.66 -1.96 -30.74
C GLN A 127 -20.66 -0.91 -31.26
N LEU A 128 -19.94 -0.24 -30.37
CA LEU A 128 -19.04 0.86 -30.73
C LEU A 128 -17.94 0.43 -31.71
N PRO A 129 -17.30 -0.75 -31.59
CA PRO A 129 -16.29 -1.20 -32.54
C PRO A 129 -16.84 -1.37 -33.95
N THR A 130 -18.06 -1.91 -34.08
CA THR A 130 -18.75 -2.06 -35.37
C THR A 130 -19.12 -0.70 -35.96
N ALA A 131 -19.62 0.23 -35.15
CA ALA A 131 -19.90 1.60 -35.58
C ALA A 131 -18.61 2.34 -36.01
N ALA A 132 -17.53 2.20 -35.27
CA ALA A 132 -16.23 2.77 -35.60
C ALA A 132 -15.65 2.17 -36.89
N TYR A 133 -15.82 0.87 -37.11
CA TYR A 133 -15.43 0.19 -38.35
C TYR A 133 -16.25 0.72 -39.53
N ALA A 134 -17.57 0.84 -39.39
CA ALA A 134 -18.44 1.37 -40.44
C ALA A 134 -18.10 2.84 -40.80
N ALA A 135 -17.81 3.67 -39.79
CA ALA A 135 -17.41 5.06 -40.00
C ALA A 135 -16.04 5.17 -40.69
N GLN A 136 -15.08 4.31 -40.37
CA GLN A 136 -13.77 4.29 -41.02
C GLN A 136 -13.84 3.84 -42.48
N ASN A 137 -14.70 2.86 -42.78
CA ASN A 137 -14.89 2.34 -44.14
C ASN A 137 -15.82 3.18 -45.02
N ASN A 138 -16.42 4.25 -44.49
CA ASN A 138 -17.26 5.18 -45.25
C ASN A 138 -16.60 6.58 -45.33
N PRO A 139 -15.88 6.89 -46.42
CA PRO A 139 -15.16 8.16 -46.57
C PRO A 139 -16.05 9.41 -46.50
N ALA A 140 -17.34 9.28 -46.82
CA ALA A 140 -18.31 10.37 -46.79
C ALA A 140 -18.85 10.66 -45.38
N MET A 141 -18.57 9.80 -44.39
CA MET A 141 -19.09 9.94 -43.04
C MET A 141 -18.17 10.82 -42.17
N PRO A 142 -18.64 11.96 -41.63
CA PRO A 142 -17.83 12.84 -40.78
C PRO A 142 -17.43 12.17 -39.45
N ALA A 143 -18.17 11.15 -39.02
CA ALA A 143 -17.91 10.41 -37.78
C ALA A 143 -16.53 9.71 -37.74
N ARG A 144 -15.89 9.47 -38.90
CA ARG A 144 -14.51 8.93 -38.95
C ARG A 144 -13.52 9.75 -38.12
N ASN A 145 -13.74 11.06 -38.05
CA ASN A 145 -12.87 11.99 -37.31
C ASN A 145 -13.09 11.90 -35.79
N LEU A 146 -14.19 11.29 -35.34
CA LEU A 146 -14.50 11.10 -33.92
C LEU A 146 -13.93 9.80 -33.37
N VAL A 147 -13.62 8.82 -34.24
CA VAL A 147 -13.06 7.52 -33.81
C VAL A 147 -11.79 7.67 -32.96
N PRO A 148 -10.82 8.55 -33.30
CA PRO A 148 -9.64 8.76 -32.45
C PRO A 148 -9.96 9.23 -31.02
N LEU A 149 -11.10 9.88 -30.79
CA LEU A 149 -11.53 10.35 -29.47
C LEU A 149 -11.97 9.20 -28.55
N LEU A 150 -12.16 8.00 -29.11
CA LEU A 150 -12.53 6.81 -28.35
C LEU A 150 -11.31 6.05 -27.79
N ARG A 151 -10.08 6.46 -28.15
CA ARG A 151 -8.84 5.83 -27.63
C ARG A 151 -8.77 5.74 -26.09
N PRO A 152 -9.20 6.75 -25.31
CA PRO A 152 -9.18 6.65 -23.85
C PRO A 152 -10.01 5.48 -23.31
N LEU A 153 -11.07 5.08 -24.03
CA LEU A 153 -11.85 3.90 -23.66
C LEU A 153 -11.06 2.61 -23.91
N ASP A 154 -10.38 2.49 -25.06
CA ASP A 154 -9.49 1.36 -25.33
C ASP A 154 -8.36 1.26 -24.28
N ASP A 155 -7.79 2.39 -23.86
CA ASP A 155 -6.75 2.44 -22.83
C ASP A 155 -7.29 2.05 -21.44
N LEU A 156 -8.52 2.47 -21.10
CA LEU A 156 -9.21 2.06 -19.88
C LEU A 156 -9.43 0.55 -19.83
N LEU A 157 -9.92 -0.05 -20.93
CA LEU A 157 -10.13 -1.49 -21.03
C LEU A 157 -8.81 -2.25 -20.85
N LYS A 158 -7.73 -1.80 -21.52
CA LYS A 158 -6.40 -2.39 -21.33
C LYS A 158 -5.91 -2.29 -19.88
N ALA A 159 -6.15 -1.16 -19.21
CA ALA A 159 -5.78 -0.99 -17.80
C ALA A 159 -6.51 -1.96 -16.87
N TRP A 160 -7.73 -2.38 -17.23
CA TRP A 160 -8.49 -3.43 -16.53
C TRP A 160 -8.13 -4.85 -16.98
N GLY A 161 -7.11 -5.01 -17.85
CA GLY A 161 -6.70 -6.29 -18.41
C GLY A 161 -7.71 -6.87 -19.38
N ILE A 162 -8.50 -6.01 -20.05
CA ILE A 162 -9.51 -6.40 -21.02
C ILE A 162 -8.96 -6.29 -22.44
N GLU A 163 -9.06 -7.38 -23.18
CA GLU A 163 -8.53 -7.50 -24.53
C GLU A 163 -9.62 -7.95 -25.51
N ARG A 164 -9.48 -7.53 -26.77
CA ARG A 164 -10.38 -7.93 -27.86
C ARG A 164 -9.97 -9.32 -28.35
N ILE A 165 -10.96 -10.20 -28.56
CA ILE A 165 -10.73 -11.53 -29.14
C ILE A 165 -10.27 -11.42 -30.61
N ALA A 166 -10.89 -10.51 -31.36
CA ALA A 166 -10.61 -10.25 -32.77
C ALA A 166 -11.09 -8.85 -33.18
N LEU A 167 -10.70 -8.39 -34.37
CA LEU A 167 -11.13 -7.12 -34.95
C LEU A 167 -12.37 -7.29 -35.84
N VAL A 168 -13.21 -6.26 -35.92
CA VAL A 168 -14.37 -6.27 -36.84
C VAL A 168 -13.88 -6.38 -38.29
N GLY A 169 -14.50 -7.28 -39.06
CA GLY A 169 -14.13 -7.55 -40.45
C GLY A 169 -12.94 -8.50 -40.62
N GLU A 170 -12.28 -8.89 -39.53
CA GLU A 170 -11.21 -9.89 -39.57
C GLU A 170 -11.76 -11.28 -39.92
N ARG A 171 -10.97 -12.05 -40.66
CA ARG A 171 -11.25 -13.47 -40.93
C ARG A 171 -10.53 -14.32 -39.88
N VAL A 172 -11.30 -15.09 -39.13
CA VAL A 172 -10.81 -15.94 -38.04
C VAL A 172 -11.25 -17.38 -38.27
N SER A 173 -10.49 -18.34 -37.74
CA SER A 173 -10.94 -19.72 -37.63
C SER A 173 -11.99 -19.84 -36.54
N TYR A 174 -13.15 -20.37 -36.88
CA TYR A 174 -14.27 -20.51 -35.95
C TYR A 174 -13.90 -21.43 -34.77
N ASP A 175 -14.24 -20.98 -33.56
CA ASP A 175 -14.03 -21.71 -32.31
C ASP A 175 -15.23 -21.43 -31.39
N PRO A 176 -16.12 -22.40 -31.11
CA PRO A 176 -17.29 -22.21 -30.25
C PRO A 176 -16.98 -21.71 -28.84
N HIS A 177 -15.74 -21.84 -28.36
CA HIS A 177 -15.34 -21.31 -27.06
C HIS A 177 -15.32 -19.77 -27.08
N TRP A 178 -14.71 -19.19 -28.12
CA TRP A 178 -14.48 -17.75 -28.26
C TRP A 178 -15.50 -17.06 -29.18
N HIS A 179 -16.18 -17.81 -30.03
CA HIS A 179 -17.01 -17.32 -31.12
C HIS A 179 -18.45 -17.82 -31.02
N GLU A 180 -19.40 -16.94 -31.36
CA GLU A 180 -20.82 -17.23 -31.49
C GLU A 180 -21.22 -17.00 -32.96
N LEU A 181 -21.83 -18.00 -33.60
CA LEU A 181 -22.34 -17.85 -34.97
C LEU A 181 -23.61 -17.01 -34.95
N MET A 182 -23.68 -16.02 -35.84
CA MET A 182 -24.90 -15.22 -36.00
C MET A 182 -26.02 -15.99 -36.69
N ASP A 183 -25.67 -16.82 -37.66
CA ASP A 183 -26.61 -17.60 -38.46
C ASP A 183 -25.99 -18.94 -38.86
N GLY A 184 -26.81 -19.99 -38.84
CA GLY A 184 -26.44 -21.34 -39.28
C GLY A 184 -25.54 -22.11 -38.31
N GLU A 185 -24.99 -23.21 -38.82
CA GLU A 185 -24.03 -24.06 -38.13
C GLU A 185 -22.72 -24.09 -38.92
N ALA A 186 -21.59 -24.09 -38.23
CA ALA A 186 -20.26 -24.22 -38.84
C ALA A 186 -19.38 -25.14 -37.99
N GLU A 187 -18.51 -25.89 -38.67
CA GLU A 187 -17.57 -26.78 -37.99
C GLU A 187 -16.39 -26.00 -37.40
N LEU A 188 -15.79 -26.55 -36.35
CA LEU A 188 -14.58 -26.00 -35.73
C LEU A 188 -13.50 -25.77 -36.81
N GLY A 189 -12.92 -24.57 -36.84
CA GLY A 189 -11.88 -24.20 -37.79
C GLY A 189 -12.40 -23.56 -39.09
N THR A 190 -13.72 -23.56 -39.35
CA THR A 190 -14.31 -22.91 -40.53
C THR A 190 -13.96 -21.41 -40.56
N THR A 191 -13.63 -20.87 -41.74
CA THR A 191 -13.36 -19.44 -41.89
C THR A 191 -14.63 -18.63 -41.60
N ALA A 192 -14.56 -17.74 -40.62
CA ALA A 192 -15.66 -16.86 -40.25
C ALA A 192 -15.20 -15.40 -40.23
N ILE A 193 -16.10 -14.46 -40.50
CA ILE A 193 -15.85 -13.03 -40.43
C ILE A 193 -16.45 -12.47 -39.15
N VAL A 194 -15.67 -11.69 -38.41
CA VAL A 194 -16.12 -11.03 -37.18
C VAL A 194 -17.06 -9.87 -37.50
N ARG A 195 -18.28 -9.94 -36.99
CA ARG A 195 -19.31 -8.88 -37.11
C ARG A 195 -19.38 -8.01 -35.86
N TYR A 196 -19.28 -8.64 -34.69
CA TYR A 196 -19.18 -7.96 -33.40
C TYR A 196 -17.99 -8.52 -32.64
N VAL A 197 -17.20 -7.63 -32.05
CA VAL A 197 -16.02 -8.05 -31.28
C VAL A 197 -16.44 -8.76 -29.99
N GLY A 198 -15.62 -9.71 -29.58
CA GLY A 198 -15.67 -10.30 -28.25
C GLY A 198 -14.55 -9.76 -27.38
N TYR A 199 -14.65 -10.01 -26.08
CA TYR A 199 -13.71 -9.53 -25.08
C TYR A 199 -13.30 -10.63 -24.10
N THR A 200 -12.07 -10.56 -23.63
CA THR A 200 -11.57 -11.35 -22.49
C THR A 200 -11.09 -10.41 -21.40
N LYS A 201 -11.20 -10.82 -20.13
CA LYS A 201 -10.58 -10.15 -18.98
C LYS A 201 -9.54 -11.09 -18.39
N GLN A 202 -8.26 -10.73 -18.49
CA GLN A 202 -7.14 -11.52 -17.97
C GLN A 202 -7.17 -12.99 -18.46
N GLY A 203 -7.49 -13.19 -19.74
CA GLY A 203 -7.59 -14.52 -20.36
C GLY A 203 -8.91 -15.27 -20.10
N ARG A 204 -9.80 -14.77 -19.24
CA ARG A 204 -11.15 -15.33 -19.07
C ARG A 204 -12.12 -14.69 -20.06
N LEU A 205 -12.93 -15.50 -20.72
CA LEU A 205 -13.99 -15.03 -21.62
C LEU A 205 -14.96 -14.11 -20.88
N LEU A 206 -15.15 -12.90 -21.42
CA LEU A 206 -16.15 -11.93 -20.96
C LEU A 206 -17.35 -11.94 -21.92
N TYR A 207 -17.08 -11.74 -23.21
CA TYR A 207 -18.09 -11.77 -24.28
C TYR A 207 -17.54 -12.53 -25.49
N ARG A 208 -18.33 -13.45 -26.06
CA ARG A 208 -17.96 -14.13 -27.31
C ARG A 208 -18.01 -13.15 -28.48
N ALA A 209 -17.09 -13.27 -29.42
CA ALA A 209 -17.18 -12.50 -30.66
C ALA A 209 -18.26 -13.12 -31.54
N ARG A 210 -19.11 -12.29 -32.14
CA ARG A 210 -20.13 -12.79 -33.08
C ARG A 210 -19.58 -12.80 -34.49
N VAL A 211 -19.67 -13.94 -35.12
CA VAL A 211 -19.07 -14.19 -36.43
C VAL A 211 -20.11 -14.73 -37.41
N SER A 212 -19.91 -14.46 -38.69
CA SER A 212 -20.67 -15.08 -39.77
C SER A 212 -19.74 -16.05 -40.51
N ALA A 213 -20.18 -17.30 -40.70
CA ALA A 213 -19.44 -18.23 -41.54
C ALA A 213 -19.34 -17.69 -42.97
N VAL A 214 -18.16 -17.82 -43.59
CA VAL A 214 -18.00 -17.53 -45.01
C VAL A 214 -18.39 -18.80 -45.76
N GLN A 215 -19.61 -18.83 -46.30
CA GLN A 215 -19.98 -19.89 -47.24
C GLN A 215 -19.23 -19.62 -48.55
N GLU A 216 -18.22 -20.43 -48.86
CA GLU A 216 -17.72 -20.51 -50.23
C GLU A 216 -18.87 -21.02 -51.11
N SER A 217 -19.38 -20.14 -51.96
CA SER A 217 -20.37 -20.48 -53.01
C SER A 217 -19.66 -20.97 -54.26
#